data_AF-A0A1F9TRA5-F1
#
_entry.id   AF-A0A1F9TRA5-F1
#
_cell.length_a   1.000
_cell.length_b   1.000
_cell.length_c   1.000
_cell.angle_alpha   90.00
_cell.angle_beta   90.00
_cell.angle_gamma   90.00
#
_symmetry.space_group_name_H-M   'P 1'
#
loop_
_entity.id
_entity.type
_entity.pdbx_description
1 polymer ?
#
loop_
_entity_poly.entity_id
_entity_poly.type
_entity_poly.pdbx_seq_one_letter_code
_entity_poly.pdbx_strand_id
1 'polypeptide(L)'
;MSWAWRIDKAGDIGYKDLETRSAKWGRGEAVRGQLLSKVREIINKGQVRRLTVKEDSDLENANAELRAILSGSRTMAKKSAGQRAEKQAAIDKAAREFLEVEAKHWAWRIAVVRSITYSELKGYSDSWMRGVEVSDELLAKVKVNLESGDTPALSKAEQAKLDAGNKKIKEIVSRV
;
A
#
# COMPACT_ATOMS: atom_id res chain seq x y z
N MET A 1 1.82 19.14 -31.11
CA MET A 1 2.21 20.45 -31.68
C MET A 1 3.09 21.28 -30.73
N SER A 2 2.72 21.49 -29.46
CA SER A 2 3.53 22.26 -28.48
C SER A 2 5.02 21.83 -28.42
N TRP A 3 5.32 20.54 -28.28
CA TRP A 3 6.71 20.05 -28.27
C TRP A 3 7.49 20.28 -29.57
N ALA A 4 6.84 20.15 -30.72
CA ALA A 4 7.47 20.40 -32.01
C ALA A 4 7.85 21.87 -32.17
N TRP A 5 6.99 22.79 -31.71
CA TRP A 5 7.27 24.23 -31.70
C TRP A 5 8.41 24.61 -30.76
N ARG A 6 8.44 24.02 -29.57
CA ARG A 6 9.54 24.19 -28.61
C ARG A 6 10.90 23.77 -29.18
N ILE A 7 10.94 22.65 -29.91
CA ILE A 7 12.16 22.14 -30.53
C ILE A 7 12.61 22.97 -31.74
N ASP A 8 11.71 23.26 -32.68
CA ASP A 8 12.09 23.81 -33.99
C ASP A 8 12.02 25.34 -34.08
N LYS A 9 11.14 25.99 -33.29
CA LYS A 9 10.94 27.45 -33.33
C LYS A 9 11.44 28.16 -32.07
N ALA A 10 11.15 27.63 -30.89
CA ALA A 10 11.60 28.26 -29.64
C ALA A 10 13.06 27.92 -29.31
N GLY A 11 13.52 26.72 -29.69
CA GLY A 11 14.87 26.23 -29.43
C GLY A 11 15.18 26.00 -27.95
N ASP A 12 14.16 25.93 -27.07
CA ASP A 12 14.33 25.84 -25.62
C ASP A 12 14.58 24.40 -25.12
N ILE A 13 14.43 23.42 -26.01
CA ILE A 13 14.72 22.00 -25.75
C ILE A 13 15.08 21.29 -27.06
N GLY A 14 16.11 20.44 -27.06
CA GLY A 14 16.42 19.58 -28.21
C GLY A 14 15.51 18.35 -28.30
N TYR A 15 15.37 17.77 -29.50
CA TYR A 15 14.63 16.51 -29.66
C TYR A 15 15.19 15.38 -28.79
N LYS A 16 16.53 15.27 -28.72
CA LYS A 16 17.22 14.27 -27.89
C LYS A 16 16.96 14.47 -26.39
N ASP A 17 16.84 15.72 -25.94
CA ASP A 17 16.48 16.03 -24.56
C ASP A 17 15.04 15.65 -24.25
N LEU A 18 14.13 15.89 -25.20
CA LEU A 18 12.74 15.47 -25.08
C LEU A 18 12.64 13.95 -24.97
N GLU A 19 13.34 13.21 -25.83
CA GLU A 19 13.39 11.74 -25.81
C GLU A 19 13.92 11.23 -24.46
N THR A 20 15.04 11.79 -23.97
CA THR A 20 15.62 11.44 -22.67
C THR A 20 14.67 11.73 -21.51
N ARG A 21 14.02 12.90 -21.50
CA ARG A 21 13.05 13.28 -20.46
C ARG A 21 11.78 12.42 -20.52
N SER A 22 11.39 11.99 -21.72
CA SER A 22 10.18 11.19 -21.92
C SER A 22 10.25 9.82 -21.27
N ALA A 23 11.46 9.30 -21.02
CA ALA A 23 11.66 8.08 -20.24
C ALA A 23 11.08 8.16 -18.81
N LYS A 24 11.00 9.37 -18.24
CA LYS A 24 10.51 9.61 -16.88
C LYS A 24 9.01 9.89 -16.78
N TRP A 25 8.27 9.91 -17.90
CA TRP A 25 6.86 10.32 -17.91
C TRP A 25 5.87 9.29 -17.35
N GLY A 26 6.34 8.12 -16.88
CA GLY A 26 5.48 7.07 -16.33
C GLY A 26 4.47 6.51 -17.34
N ARG A 27 4.66 6.76 -18.64
CA ARG A 27 3.82 6.24 -19.73
C ARG A 27 4.49 5.00 -20.32
N GLY A 28 3.67 4.04 -20.76
CA GLY A 28 4.14 2.85 -21.46
C GLY A 28 4.94 3.20 -22.71
N GLU A 29 5.92 2.36 -23.04
CA GLU A 29 6.87 2.58 -24.13
C GLU A 29 6.20 2.82 -25.49
N ALA A 30 5.13 2.08 -25.79
CA ALA A 30 4.35 2.23 -27.03
C ALA A 30 3.75 3.64 -27.18
N VAL A 31 3.13 4.17 -26.11
CA VAL A 31 2.50 5.49 -26.10
C VAL A 31 3.54 6.60 -26.22
N ARG A 32 4.69 6.42 -25.56
CA ARG A 32 5.84 7.33 -25.67
C ARG A 32 6.38 7.35 -27.10
N GLY A 33 6.56 6.19 -27.71
CA GLY A 33 7.03 6.05 -29.10
C GLY A 33 6.10 6.73 -30.11
N GLN A 34 4.78 6.55 -29.96
CA GLN A 34 3.79 7.22 -30.80
C GLN A 34 3.88 8.75 -30.72
N LEU A 35 3.99 9.29 -29.51
CA LEU A 35 4.10 10.74 -29.30
C LEU A 35 5.39 11.31 -29.91
N LEU A 36 6.53 10.67 -29.65
CA LEU A 36 7.83 11.09 -30.20
C LEU A 36 7.83 11.03 -31.73
N SER A 37 7.31 9.94 -32.31
CA SER A 37 7.17 9.78 -33.76
C SER A 37 6.33 10.90 -34.36
N LYS A 38 5.19 11.25 -33.73
CA LYS A 38 4.34 12.35 -34.19
C LYS A 38 5.02 13.72 -34.09
N VAL A 39 5.80 13.96 -33.04
CA VAL A 39 6.58 15.20 -32.90
C VAL A 39 7.61 15.31 -34.02
N ARG A 40 8.35 14.23 -34.31
CA ARG A 40 9.33 14.19 -35.40
C ARG A 40 8.68 14.41 -36.77
N GLU A 41 7.54 13.77 -37.03
CA GLU A 41 6.78 13.93 -38.27
C GLU A 41 6.38 15.40 -38.51
N ILE A 42 5.89 16.10 -37.48
CA ILE A 42 5.47 17.51 -37.57
C ILE A 42 6.67 18.42 -37.88
N ILE A 43 7.82 18.17 -37.25
CA ILE A 43 9.07 18.91 -37.50
C ILE A 43 9.53 18.68 -38.95
N ASN A 44 9.63 17.42 -39.39
CA ASN A 44 10.10 17.07 -40.72
C ASN A 44 9.21 17.63 -41.85
N LYS A 45 7.90 17.74 -41.61
CA LYS A 45 6.95 18.33 -42.56
C LYS A 45 6.99 19.87 -42.60
N GLY A 46 7.78 20.51 -41.74
CA GLY A 46 7.80 21.97 -41.62
C GLY A 46 6.48 22.58 -41.12
N GLN A 47 5.58 21.76 -40.58
CA GLN A 47 4.25 22.18 -40.12
C GLN A 47 4.26 22.72 -38.68
N VAL A 48 5.43 23.15 -38.22
CA VAL A 48 5.62 23.62 -36.86
C VAL A 48 5.04 25.02 -36.72
N ARG A 49 3.96 25.12 -35.95
CA ARG A 49 3.35 26.39 -35.55
C ARG A 49 3.03 26.42 -34.06
N ARG A 50 2.88 27.63 -33.54
CA ARG A 50 2.35 27.84 -32.19
C ARG A 50 0.93 27.28 -32.12
N LEU A 51 0.55 26.77 -30.95
CA LEU A 51 -0.84 26.42 -30.69
C LEU A 51 -1.70 27.68 -30.85
N THR A 52 -2.88 27.50 -31.45
CA THR A 52 -3.91 28.52 -31.40
C THR A 52 -4.45 28.64 -29.97
N VAL A 53 -5.10 29.74 -29.64
CA VAL A 53 -5.72 29.96 -28.32
C VAL A 53 -6.66 28.80 -27.94
N LYS A 54 -7.42 28.28 -28.91
CA LYS A 54 -8.30 27.12 -28.70
C LYS A 54 -7.52 25.85 -28.37
N GLU A 55 -6.50 25.51 -29.15
CA GLU A 55 -5.70 24.30 -28.92
C GLU A 55 -4.91 24.35 -27.62
N ASP A 56 -4.48 25.55 -27.20
CA ASP A 56 -3.81 25.77 -25.91
C ASP A 56 -4.78 25.54 -24.75
N SER A 57 -5.99 26.10 -24.84
CA SER A 57 -7.06 25.88 -23.86
C SER A 57 -7.48 24.40 -23.78
N ASP A 58 -7.64 23.72 -24.92
CA ASP A 58 -7.96 22.29 -24.96
C ASP A 58 -6.85 21.44 -24.31
N LEU A 59 -5.58 21.81 -24.51
CA LEU A 59 -4.44 21.16 -23.87
C LEU A 59 -4.41 21.40 -22.36
N GLU A 60 -4.69 22.63 -21.91
CA GLU A 60 -4.79 22.95 -20.49
C GLU A 60 -5.94 22.19 -19.82
N ASN A 61 -7.10 22.11 -20.45
CA ASN A 61 -8.26 21.36 -19.98
C ASN A 61 -7.95 19.86 -19.88
N ALA A 62 -7.36 19.26 -20.92
CA ALA A 62 -6.94 17.85 -20.88
C ALA A 62 -5.88 17.58 -19.79
N ASN A 63 -4.95 18.53 -19.57
CA ASN A 63 -4.00 18.44 -18.47
C ASN A 63 -4.68 18.61 -17.10
N ALA A 64 -5.69 19.46 -16.98
CA ALA A 64 -6.47 19.64 -15.77
C ALA A 64 -7.29 18.38 -15.46
N GLU A 65 -7.91 17.76 -16.46
CA GLU A 65 -8.60 16.47 -16.33
C GLU A 65 -7.65 15.35 -15.94
N LEU A 66 -6.48 15.25 -16.59
CA LEU A 66 -5.45 14.28 -16.19
C LEU A 66 -4.96 14.51 -14.76
N ARG A 67 -4.76 15.77 -14.36
CA ARG A 67 -4.43 16.11 -12.96
C ARG A 67 -5.57 15.76 -12.02
N ALA A 68 -6.82 15.95 -12.41
CA ALA A 68 -8.01 15.61 -11.63
C ALA A 68 -8.18 14.08 -11.48
N ILE A 69 -7.87 13.31 -12.52
CA ILE A 69 -7.85 11.84 -12.48
C ILE A 69 -6.72 11.35 -11.56
N LEU A 70 -5.51 11.91 -11.72
CA LEU A 70 -4.35 11.57 -10.90
C LEU A 70 -4.49 12.04 -9.44
N SER A 71 -5.16 13.17 -9.20
CA SER A 71 -5.44 13.68 -7.85
C SER A 71 -6.62 12.96 -7.21
N GLY A 72 -7.68 12.64 -7.97
CA GLY A 72 -8.78 11.77 -7.54
C GLY A 72 -8.28 10.37 -7.13
N SER A 73 -7.29 9.84 -7.84
CA SER A 73 -6.58 8.62 -7.45
C SER A 73 -5.80 8.75 -6.14
N ARG A 74 -5.28 9.94 -5.79
CA ARG A 74 -4.68 10.21 -4.47
C ARG A 74 -5.71 10.37 -3.36
N THR A 75 -6.87 10.96 -3.63
CA THR A 75 -7.94 11.14 -2.64
C THR A 75 -8.58 9.79 -2.28
N MET A 76 -8.79 8.92 -3.26
CA MET A 76 -9.25 7.54 -3.03
C MET A 76 -8.19 6.70 -2.32
N ALA A 77 -6.91 6.82 -2.68
CA ALA A 77 -5.81 6.16 -1.97
C ALA A 77 -5.71 6.62 -0.50
N LYS A 78 -5.81 7.92 -0.22
CA LYS A 78 -5.82 8.46 1.15
C LYS A 78 -7.05 8.00 1.96
N LYS A 79 -8.24 7.99 1.35
CA LYS A 79 -9.46 7.50 2.01
C LYS A 79 -9.35 6.00 2.34
N SER A 80 -8.79 5.20 1.42
CA SER A 80 -8.53 3.78 1.64
C SER A 80 -7.44 3.52 2.69
N ALA A 81 -6.43 4.39 2.79
CA ALA A 81 -5.38 4.29 3.81
C ALA A 81 -5.93 4.63 5.20
N GLY A 82 -6.78 5.67 5.31
CA GLY A 82 -7.47 6.02 6.56
C GLY A 82 -8.38 4.89 7.04
N GLN A 83 -9.20 4.32 6.15
CA GLN A 83 -10.05 3.17 6.46
C GLN A 83 -9.25 1.93 6.90
N ARG A 84 -8.09 1.68 6.28
CA ARG A 84 -7.18 0.60 6.70
C ARG A 84 -6.58 0.89 8.08
N ALA A 85 -6.16 2.11 8.36
CA ALA A 85 -5.61 2.49 9.65
C ALA A 85 -6.65 2.39 10.79
N GLU A 86 -7.87 2.86 10.56
CA GLU A 86 -8.99 2.72 11.52
C GLU A 86 -9.32 1.25 11.78
N LYS A 87 -9.38 0.45 10.72
CA LYS A 87 -9.62 -0.99 10.81
C LYS A 87 -8.49 -1.70 11.57
N GLN A 88 -7.24 -1.36 11.28
CA GLN A 88 -6.07 -1.88 11.99
C GLN A 88 -6.14 -1.52 13.48
N ALA A 89 -6.44 -0.26 13.81
CA ALA A 89 -6.59 0.17 15.20
C ALA A 89 -7.73 -0.58 15.92
N ALA A 90 -8.83 -0.88 15.23
CA ALA A 90 -9.92 -1.68 15.79
C ALA A 90 -9.50 -3.15 16.05
N ILE A 91 -8.74 -3.74 15.13
CA ILE A 91 -8.17 -5.09 15.31
C ILE A 91 -7.19 -5.10 16.49
N ASP A 92 -6.29 -4.13 16.55
CA ASP A 92 -5.28 -4.01 17.59
C ASP A 92 -5.91 -3.82 18.97
N LYS A 93 -6.96 -3.00 19.06
CA LYS A 93 -7.75 -2.83 20.27
C LYS A 93 -8.40 -4.15 20.69
N ALA A 94 -9.05 -4.85 19.76
CA ALA A 94 -9.69 -6.13 20.05
C ALA A 94 -8.68 -7.21 20.49
N ALA A 95 -7.52 -7.28 19.84
CA ALA A 95 -6.45 -8.21 20.17
C ALA A 95 -5.91 -8.00 21.60
N ARG A 96 -5.72 -6.74 22.02
CA ARG A 96 -5.25 -6.41 23.37
C ARG A 96 -6.17 -6.92 24.49
N GLU A 97 -7.48 -7.02 24.26
CA GLU A 97 -8.46 -7.46 25.27
C GLU A 97 -8.27 -8.93 25.72
N PHE A 98 -7.65 -9.76 24.88
CA PHE A 98 -7.42 -11.19 25.15
C PHE A 98 -5.96 -11.61 24.98
N LEU A 99 -5.04 -10.65 24.85
CA LEU A 99 -3.62 -10.87 24.60
C LEU A 99 -2.95 -11.78 25.63
N GLU A 100 -3.28 -11.61 26.91
CA GLU A 100 -2.77 -12.46 28.00
C GLU A 100 -3.16 -13.93 27.83
N VAL A 101 -4.41 -14.17 27.45
CA VAL A 101 -4.94 -15.53 27.27
C VAL A 101 -4.33 -16.17 26.03
N GLU A 102 -4.18 -15.40 24.95
CA GLU A 102 -3.50 -15.85 23.75
C GLU A 102 -2.02 -16.16 24.02
N ALA A 103 -1.34 -15.35 24.85
CA ALA A 103 0.03 -15.60 25.25
C ALA A 103 0.18 -16.92 26.01
N LYS A 104 -0.73 -17.20 26.97
CA LYS A 104 -0.77 -18.49 27.67
C LYS A 104 -1.02 -19.66 26.73
N HIS A 105 -1.96 -19.51 25.79
CA HIS A 105 -2.27 -20.53 24.79
C HIS A 105 -1.02 -20.91 23.97
N TRP A 106 -0.33 -19.92 23.43
CA TRP A 106 0.87 -20.17 22.63
C TRP A 106 2.01 -20.74 23.46
N ALA A 107 2.22 -20.25 24.68
CA ALA A 107 3.24 -20.78 25.58
C ALA A 107 2.99 -22.27 25.90
N TRP A 108 1.75 -22.66 26.23
CA TRP A 108 1.36 -24.06 26.42
C TRP A 108 1.57 -24.91 25.15
N ARG A 109 1.21 -24.38 23.97
CA ARG A 109 1.43 -25.08 22.69
C ARG A 109 2.91 -25.31 22.36
N ILE A 110 3.79 -24.42 22.80
CA ILE A 110 5.24 -24.52 22.61
C ILE A 110 5.85 -25.47 23.64
N ALA A 111 5.61 -25.24 24.94
CA ALA A 111 6.29 -25.96 26.02
C ALA A 111 5.74 -27.39 26.23
N VAL A 112 4.42 -27.53 26.18
CA VAL A 112 3.73 -28.78 26.54
C VAL A 112 3.34 -29.58 25.30
N VAL A 113 2.58 -28.99 24.39
CA VAL A 113 2.11 -29.70 23.17
C VAL A 113 3.24 -29.92 22.17
N ARG A 114 4.22 -29.00 22.14
CA ARG A 114 5.35 -28.99 21.19
C ARG A 114 4.93 -29.05 19.73
N SER A 115 3.77 -28.46 19.42
CA SER A 115 3.24 -28.40 18.04
C SER A 115 3.89 -27.32 17.18
N ILE A 116 4.62 -26.39 17.82
CA ILE A 116 5.27 -25.25 17.19
C ILE A 116 6.39 -24.77 18.11
N THR A 117 7.46 -24.22 17.54
CA THR A 117 8.54 -23.55 18.26
C THR A 117 8.28 -22.04 18.41
N TYR A 118 8.96 -21.38 19.35
CA TYR A 118 8.89 -19.92 19.46
C TYR A 118 9.36 -19.21 18.18
N SER A 119 10.39 -19.74 17.51
CA SER A 119 10.92 -19.16 16.27
C SER A 119 9.89 -19.23 15.14
N GLU A 120 9.17 -20.34 15.00
CA GLU A 120 8.10 -20.48 14.00
C GLU A 120 6.94 -19.56 14.32
N LEU A 121 6.55 -19.44 15.60
CA LEU A 121 5.49 -18.51 16.02
C LEU A 121 5.83 -17.06 15.66
N LYS A 122 7.08 -16.65 15.91
CA LYS A 122 7.60 -15.34 15.50
C LYS A 122 7.60 -15.18 13.97
N GLY A 123 7.93 -16.24 13.22
CA GLY A 123 7.82 -16.21 11.76
C GLY A 123 6.37 -16.00 11.28
N TYR A 124 5.39 -16.59 11.99
CA TYR A 124 3.97 -16.39 11.66
C TYR A 124 3.45 -15.01 12.05
N SER A 125 4.06 -14.32 13.02
CA SER A 125 3.58 -13.02 13.46
C SER A 125 3.61 -11.95 12.37
N ASP A 126 4.49 -12.08 11.39
CA ASP A 126 4.59 -11.19 10.23
C ASP A 126 3.34 -11.23 9.32
N SER A 127 2.59 -12.33 9.39
CA SER A 127 1.37 -12.55 8.60
C SER A 127 0.09 -12.24 9.35
N TRP A 128 0.17 -11.89 10.64
CA TRP A 128 -1.00 -11.61 11.44
C TRP A 128 -1.67 -10.30 11.03
N MET A 129 -3.00 -10.26 11.12
CA MET A 129 -3.81 -9.08 10.78
C MET A 129 -3.71 -7.95 11.83
N ARG A 130 -2.84 -8.09 12.84
CA ARG A 130 -2.63 -7.12 13.93
C ARG A 130 -1.35 -6.31 13.66
N GLY A 131 -1.26 -5.11 14.24
CA GLY A 131 -0.10 -4.25 14.13
C GLY A 131 1.14 -4.87 14.78
N VAL A 132 2.31 -4.50 14.27
CA VAL A 132 3.61 -5.02 14.74
C VAL A 132 3.77 -4.85 16.25
N GLU A 133 3.39 -3.69 16.80
CA GLU A 133 3.48 -3.43 18.24
C GLU A 133 2.67 -4.43 19.08
N VAL A 134 1.47 -4.84 18.62
CA VAL A 134 0.62 -5.81 19.32
C VAL A 134 1.17 -7.22 19.19
N SER A 135 1.73 -7.55 18.01
CA SER A 135 2.44 -8.82 17.80
C SER A 135 3.66 -8.95 18.70
N ASP A 136 4.46 -7.89 18.81
CA ASP A 136 5.63 -7.82 19.68
C ASP A 136 5.24 -7.94 21.15
N GLU A 137 4.15 -7.27 21.58
CA GLU A 137 3.62 -7.37 22.93
C GLU A 137 3.18 -8.81 23.25
N LEU A 138 2.48 -9.48 22.33
CA LEU A 138 2.09 -10.88 22.47
C LEU A 138 3.32 -11.78 22.60
N LEU A 139 4.30 -11.65 21.69
CA LEU A 139 5.52 -12.46 21.71
C LEU A 139 6.32 -12.25 23.00
N ALA A 140 6.41 -11.02 23.49
CA ALA A 140 7.05 -10.72 24.77
C ALA A 140 6.36 -11.46 25.93
N LYS A 141 5.02 -11.46 25.99
CA LYS A 141 4.26 -12.19 27.02
C LYS A 141 4.39 -13.70 26.87
N VAL A 142 4.41 -14.23 25.65
CA VAL A 142 4.69 -15.66 25.40
C VAL A 142 6.06 -16.03 25.97
N LYS A 143 7.07 -15.21 25.73
CA LYS A 143 8.42 -15.43 26.26
C LYS A 143 8.44 -15.43 27.79
N VAL A 144 7.78 -14.46 28.44
CA VAL A 144 7.64 -14.42 29.92
C VAL A 144 6.99 -15.70 30.45
N ASN A 145 5.91 -16.18 29.82
CA ASN A 145 5.25 -17.43 30.23
C ASN A 145 6.13 -18.68 30.00
N LEU A 146 6.98 -18.68 28.97
CA LEU A 146 7.92 -19.78 28.73
C LEU A 146 9.06 -19.76 29.77
N GLU A 147 9.55 -18.59 30.12
CA GLU A 147 10.62 -18.41 31.12
C GLU A 147 10.15 -18.74 32.55
N SER A 148 8.88 -18.49 32.88
CA SER A 148 8.32 -18.90 34.17
C SER A 148 8.20 -20.42 34.33
N GLY A 149 8.14 -21.17 33.22
CA GLY A 149 7.92 -22.61 33.20
C GLY A 149 6.48 -23.04 33.53
N ASP A 150 5.61 -22.11 33.95
CA ASP A 150 4.22 -22.38 34.27
C ASP A 150 3.32 -22.08 33.06
N THR A 151 3.11 -23.11 32.24
CA THR A 151 2.32 -23.03 31.01
C THR A 151 1.15 -24.02 31.03
N PRO A 152 0.16 -23.83 31.93
CA PRO A 152 -0.98 -24.72 32.01
C PRO A 152 -1.85 -24.60 30.75
N ALA A 153 -2.57 -25.67 30.41
CA ALA A 153 -3.61 -25.60 29.39
C ALA A 153 -4.65 -24.55 29.79
N LEU A 154 -5.24 -23.86 28.80
CA LEU A 154 -6.30 -22.90 29.07
C LEU A 154 -7.49 -23.57 29.77
N SER A 155 -8.03 -22.91 30.78
CA SER A 155 -9.33 -23.28 31.35
C SER A 155 -10.44 -23.11 30.30
N LYS A 156 -11.60 -23.74 30.51
CA LYS A 156 -12.76 -23.58 29.60
C LYS A 156 -13.18 -22.10 29.45
N ALA A 157 -13.09 -21.32 30.53
CA ALA A 157 -13.42 -19.90 30.51
C ALA A 157 -12.40 -19.08 29.71
N GLU A 158 -11.11 -19.38 29.85
CA GLU A 158 -10.04 -18.76 29.06
C GLU A 158 -10.16 -19.14 27.57
N GLN A 159 -10.42 -20.41 27.27
CA GLN A 159 -10.64 -20.86 25.89
C GLN A 159 -11.82 -20.11 25.25
N ALA A 160 -12.94 -19.98 25.97
CA ALA A 160 -14.10 -19.21 25.50
C ALA A 160 -13.75 -17.73 25.26
N LYS A 161 -12.90 -17.13 26.10
CA LYS A 161 -12.43 -15.75 25.91
C LYS A 161 -11.54 -15.61 24.67
N LEU A 162 -10.65 -16.57 24.42
CA LEU A 162 -9.81 -16.61 23.22
C LEU A 162 -10.67 -16.75 21.95
N ASP A 163 -11.63 -17.67 21.95
CA ASP A 163 -12.53 -17.92 20.82
C ASP A 163 -13.39 -16.69 20.51
N ALA A 164 -13.94 -16.03 21.55
CA ALA A 164 -14.69 -14.79 21.42
C ALA A 164 -13.83 -13.65 20.86
N GLY A 165 -12.58 -13.54 21.31
CA GLY A 165 -11.61 -12.57 20.79
C GLY A 165 -11.31 -12.77 19.30
N ASN A 166 -11.02 -14.01 18.91
CA ASN A 166 -10.77 -14.38 17.51
C ASN A 166 -12.00 -14.11 16.62
N LYS A 167 -13.21 -14.41 17.12
CA LYS A 167 -14.45 -14.10 16.42
C LYS A 167 -14.61 -12.59 16.21
N LYS A 168 -14.36 -11.76 17.23
CA LYS A 168 -14.43 -10.30 17.14
C LYS A 168 -13.46 -9.73 16.11
N ILE A 169 -12.22 -10.23 16.06
CA ILE A 169 -11.24 -9.83 15.03
C ILE A 169 -11.76 -10.21 13.64
N LYS A 170 -12.26 -11.45 13.47
CA LYS A 170 -12.82 -11.90 12.18
C LYS A 170 -13.98 -11.03 11.71
N GLU A 171 -14.87 -10.62 12.61
CA GLU A 171 -15.99 -9.72 12.30
C GLU A 171 -15.53 -8.33 11.85
N ILE A 172 -14.49 -7.78 12.48
CA ILE A 172 -13.88 -6.51 12.06
C ILE A 172 -13.29 -6.66 10.66
N VAL A 173 -12.59 -7.76 10.40
CA VAL A 173 -11.97 -8.06 9.10
C VAL A 173 -13.02 -8.26 8.00
N SER A 174 -14.14 -8.93 8.29
CA SER A 174 -15.18 -9.24 7.30
C SER A 174 -16.11 -8.07 6.95
N ARG A 175 -16.13 -6.99 7.75
CA ARG A 175 -16.81 -5.74 7.35
C ARG A 175 -16.01 -5.09 6.22
N VAL A 176 -16.49 -5.30 4.99
CA VAL A 176 -16.04 -4.70 3.73
C VAL A 176 -17.23 -4.01 3.09
#